data_AF-A0A7Y3CT33-F1
#
_entry.id   AF-A0A7Y3CT33-F1
#
_cell.length_a   1.000
_cell.length_b   1.000
_cell.length_c   1.000
_cell.angle_alpha   90.00
_cell.angle_beta   90.00
_cell.angle_gamma   90.00
#
_symmetry.space_group_name_H-M   'P 1'
#
loop_
_entity.id
_entity.type
_entity.pdbx_description
1 polymer ?
#
loop_
_entity_poly.entity_id
_entity_poly.type
_entity_poly.pdbx_seq_one_letter_code
_entity_poly.pdbx_strand_id
1 'polypeptide(L)'
;MTSKYLTSIHTLFATLFITVAATLPAVVPTAAAAAEPIDAEGWVYSGIYSEAWAPADDLSAVSAEVGKSMAIAGTFYSPYNGDVLQSAYNTTTPLESMWSAGSTPFVNIEILDSAASIAAGNHDGAIDNWANHVSTWLANGGGRSLIVAPLQEMNGDWVPYGLDPANFKLAYAKFVNAIRSRGLDETKVRFAFAPNGWTDPADPPISAYYPGHSSVDFIGISAYNFGTGAPYNGPWAQWEEAPQAIGQYLDILRTFAPNKPYIIAQTASATVGGDREAWLPATYQYLADDPNVVGLVYFNKDKANQGEIDWRVWDGGSASSGFHAASGLPSTRHEWPLTSFFAPGELTVVGASPPTPLCPDGNDCDTLALVDGGSQYALLNSTISTATDGQFYFGQPGDVALYGDWDGDGTDTPAMFRPSNGFVYLRNDNQTGVAHQEFFFGIEGDIPIVGDWDGDGYDTLAIYRNGEVFVANQLGTVAAEYSFYFGNPGDRPFAGDFDGNGVDSVGLYRESSGFVYFRDSLSSGTADFDFYYGAPEDKIVAGDWDGDGDDTVAVYRPSTGT
;
A
#
# COMPACT_ATOMS: atom_id res chain seq x y z
N MET A 1 9.58 -27.93 -6.79
CA MET A 1 8.15 -27.87 -6.39
C MET A 1 8.06 -28.44 -4.99
N THR A 2 8.25 -27.59 -4.00
CA THR A 2 8.13 -27.90 -2.57
C THR A 2 6.89 -27.18 -2.07
N SER A 3 5.84 -27.91 -1.71
CA SER A 3 4.68 -27.31 -1.05
C SER A 3 5.12 -26.88 0.36
N LYS A 4 4.82 -25.63 0.71
CA LYS A 4 4.79 -25.16 2.10
C LYS A 4 3.33 -24.88 2.44
N TYR A 5 2.98 -25.08 3.71
CA TYR A 5 1.69 -24.72 4.28
C TYR A 5 1.92 -23.73 5.41
N LEU A 6 0.93 -22.87 5.67
CA LEU A 6 0.94 -21.86 6.73
C LEU A 6 -0.31 -22.01 7.60
N THR A 7 -0.22 -21.57 8.85
CA THR A 7 -1.35 -21.38 9.78
C THR A 7 -0.98 -20.29 10.79
N SER A 8 -1.99 -19.59 11.34
CA SER A 8 -1.82 -18.58 12.40
C SER A 8 -1.59 -19.21 13.78
N ILE A 9 -1.13 -18.39 14.74
CA ILE A 9 -0.76 -18.78 16.10
C ILE A 9 -0.90 -17.62 17.11
N HIS A 10 -1.80 -17.74 18.09
CA HIS A 10 -1.81 -16.91 19.30
C HIS A 10 -0.69 -17.31 20.29
N THR A 11 0.08 -16.38 20.88
CA THR A 11 1.10 -16.72 21.92
C THR A 11 1.55 -15.54 22.82
N LEU A 12 1.37 -15.68 24.14
CA LEU A 12 1.87 -14.75 25.17
C LEU A 12 3.42 -14.70 25.30
N PHE A 13 3.96 -13.49 25.45
CA PHE A 13 5.41 -13.19 25.60
C PHE A 13 6.04 -13.45 26.98
N ALA A 14 7.33 -13.90 27.02
CA ALA A 14 8.28 -13.60 28.12
C ALA A 14 9.82 -13.73 27.84
N THR A 15 10.46 -12.62 27.48
CA THR A 15 11.81 -12.15 27.97
C THR A 15 13.17 -12.87 27.65
N LEU A 16 13.87 -12.36 26.62
CA LEU A 16 15.30 -11.89 26.55
C LEU A 16 16.50 -12.73 27.14
N PHE A 17 17.51 -13.11 26.30
CA PHE A 17 18.94 -12.63 26.38
C PHE A 17 19.93 -13.19 25.31
N ILE A 18 20.93 -12.34 24.99
CA ILE A 18 22.06 -12.39 24.02
C ILE A 18 23.02 -13.61 24.25
N THR A 19 23.63 -14.32 23.27
CA THR A 19 24.88 -13.94 22.52
C THR A 19 25.31 -14.91 21.39
N VAL A 20 25.76 -14.32 20.26
CA VAL A 20 26.63 -14.77 19.12
C VAL A 20 27.45 -16.08 19.18
N ALA A 21 27.42 -16.85 18.06
CA ALA A 21 28.58 -17.55 17.47
C ALA A 21 28.41 -17.76 15.94
N ALA A 22 29.52 -17.75 15.16
CA ALA A 22 29.49 -17.59 13.69
C ALA A 22 30.05 -18.78 12.87
N THR A 23 30.07 -18.58 11.53
CA THR A 23 30.72 -19.34 10.41
C THR A 23 29.84 -20.39 9.70
N LEU A 24 29.85 -20.58 8.36
CA LEU A 24 30.43 -19.87 7.17
C LEU A 24 29.56 -20.24 5.90
N PRO A 25 29.76 -19.71 4.67
CA PRO A 25 28.65 -19.47 3.72
C PRO A 25 28.35 -20.58 2.71
N ALA A 26 27.09 -20.62 2.25
CA ALA A 26 26.70 -21.17 0.96
C ALA A 26 26.72 -20.05 -0.11
N VAL A 27 27.19 -20.37 -1.31
CA VAL A 27 27.21 -19.42 -2.45
C VAL A 27 25.80 -19.33 -3.05
N VAL A 28 25.08 -18.26 -2.68
CA VAL A 28 23.80 -17.88 -3.31
C VAL A 28 24.11 -17.23 -4.66
N PRO A 29 23.31 -17.47 -5.73
CA PRO A 29 23.43 -16.69 -6.96
C PRO A 29 23.23 -15.21 -6.63
N THR A 30 24.02 -14.32 -7.22
CA THR A 30 23.83 -12.87 -7.02
C THR A 30 22.39 -12.50 -7.40
N ALA A 31 21.60 -12.14 -6.40
CA ALA A 31 20.34 -11.44 -6.62
C ALA A 31 20.60 -10.21 -7.51
N ALA A 32 19.59 -9.81 -8.29
CA ALA A 32 19.56 -8.43 -8.75
C ALA A 32 19.74 -7.55 -7.50
N ALA A 33 20.65 -6.58 -7.55
CA ALA A 33 20.89 -5.72 -6.40
C ALA A 33 19.55 -5.11 -5.98
N ALA A 34 19.17 -5.31 -4.72
CA ALA A 34 18.11 -4.49 -4.13
C ALA A 34 18.50 -3.02 -4.37
N ALA A 35 17.51 -2.16 -4.61
CA ALA A 35 17.77 -0.73 -4.63
C ALA A 35 18.54 -0.37 -3.34
N GLU A 36 19.63 0.38 -3.48
CA GLU A 36 20.09 1.18 -2.34
C GLU A 36 18.88 2.02 -1.92
N PRO A 37 18.49 2.00 -0.63
CA PRO A 37 17.27 2.68 -0.21
C PRO A 37 17.31 4.16 -0.59
N ILE A 38 16.14 4.79 -0.74
CA ILE A 38 16.14 6.25 -0.78
C ILE A 38 16.54 6.71 0.63
N ASP A 39 17.79 7.13 0.74
CA ASP A 39 18.34 7.67 1.97
C ASP A 39 17.68 9.03 2.22
N ALA A 40 16.64 9.00 3.05
CA ALA A 40 15.98 10.17 3.60
C ALA A 40 16.88 10.76 4.70
N GLU A 41 18.06 11.27 4.31
CA GLU A 41 19.12 11.81 5.19
C GLU A 41 18.67 13.05 6.04
N GLY A 42 17.36 13.33 6.15
CA GLY A 42 16.80 14.57 6.71
C GLY A 42 16.69 15.72 5.70
N TRP A 43 16.32 15.44 4.45
CA TRP A 43 16.22 16.45 3.38
C TRP A 43 14.99 16.23 2.49
N VAL A 44 14.37 17.32 2.04
CA VAL A 44 13.29 17.34 1.05
C VAL A 44 13.79 17.82 -0.32
N TYR A 45 13.47 17.10 -1.40
CA TYR A 45 13.72 17.56 -2.77
C TYR A 45 12.73 18.67 -3.15
N SER A 46 13.24 19.88 -3.44
CA SER A 46 12.39 21.03 -3.79
C SER A 46 11.99 21.03 -5.27
N GLY A 47 10.73 21.34 -5.50
CA GLY A 47 10.15 21.56 -6.81
C GLY A 47 9.09 22.65 -6.83
N ILE A 48 8.61 22.99 -8.03
CA ILE A 48 7.62 24.05 -8.23
C ILE A 48 6.75 23.76 -9.47
N TYR A 49 5.51 24.25 -9.44
CA TYR A 49 4.68 24.41 -10.65
C TYR A 49 5.02 25.74 -11.32
N SER A 50 5.49 25.72 -12.57
CA SER A 50 5.70 26.96 -13.33
C SER A 50 4.39 27.71 -13.56
N GLU A 51 4.43 29.05 -13.63
CA GLU A 51 3.28 29.83 -14.12
C GLU A 51 3.11 29.72 -15.63
N ALA A 52 4.24 29.67 -16.34
CA ALA A 52 4.29 29.68 -17.79
C ALA A 52 3.75 28.39 -18.41
N TRP A 53 3.13 28.53 -19.59
CA TRP A 53 2.71 27.41 -20.43
C TRP A 53 3.90 26.63 -21.03
N ALA A 54 5.05 27.30 -21.19
CA ALA A 54 6.33 26.72 -21.58
C ALA A 54 7.28 26.81 -20.38
N PRO A 55 7.34 25.78 -19.51
CA PRO A 55 7.93 25.91 -18.18
C PRO A 55 9.46 26.02 -18.17
N ALA A 56 10.18 25.69 -19.25
CA ALA A 56 11.64 25.65 -19.27
C ALA A 56 12.31 26.97 -18.87
N ASP A 57 11.89 28.08 -19.49
CA ASP A 57 12.48 29.40 -19.23
C ASP A 57 12.17 29.87 -17.81
N ASP A 58 10.95 29.57 -17.32
CA ASP A 58 10.44 29.97 -16.00
C ASP A 58 11.11 29.15 -14.87
N LEU A 59 11.21 27.83 -15.03
CA LEU A 59 11.95 26.92 -14.12
C LEU A 59 13.44 27.25 -14.07
N SER A 60 14.04 27.60 -15.22
CA SER A 60 15.44 28.03 -15.30
C SER A 60 15.65 29.38 -14.62
N ALA A 61 14.71 30.32 -14.79
CA ALA A 61 14.76 31.66 -14.18
C ALA A 61 14.60 31.60 -12.66
N VAL A 62 13.59 30.91 -12.13
CA VAL A 62 13.42 30.76 -10.67
C VAL A 62 14.61 30.01 -10.05
N SER A 63 15.13 28.97 -10.72
CA SER A 63 16.33 28.25 -10.26
C SER A 63 17.57 29.14 -10.20
N ALA A 64 17.73 30.06 -11.17
CA ALA A 64 18.81 31.03 -11.19
C ALA A 64 18.65 32.10 -10.10
N GLU A 65 17.43 32.56 -9.85
CA GLU A 65 17.11 33.55 -8.81
C GLU A 65 17.35 32.99 -7.40
N VAL A 66 16.83 31.80 -7.08
CA VAL A 66 17.08 31.16 -5.76
C VAL A 66 18.47 30.54 -5.63
N GLY A 67 19.25 30.48 -6.72
CA GLY A 67 20.62 29.96 -6.76
C GLY A 67 20.75 28.44 -6.67
N LYS A 68 19.66 27.68 -6.82
CA LYS A 68 19.60 26.22 -6.79
C LYS A 68 18.51 25.70 -7.74
N SER A 69 18.75 24.55 -8.39
CA SER A 69 17.82 23.90 -9.33
C SER A 69 16.51 23.43 -8.69
N MET A 70 15.37 23.64 -9.34
CA MET A 70 14.12 22.96 -8.98
C MET A 70 14.19 21.50 -9.45
N ALA A 71 14.40 20.57 -8.52
CA ALA A 71 14.66 19.15 -8.82
C ALA A 71 13.41 18.42 -9.34
N ILE A 72 12.22 18.88 -8.93
CA ILE A 72 10.92 18.37 -9.39
C ILE A 72 10.15 19.53 -10.06
N ALA A 73 9.47 19.26 -11.17
CA ALA A 73 8.61 20.22 -11.83
C ALA A 73 7.19 19.66 -11.95
N GLY A 74 6.24 20.36 -11.36
CA GLY A 74 4.83 19.96 -11.37
C GLY A 74 4.12 20.39 -12.65
N THR A 75 3.24 19.52 -13.18
CA THR A 75 2.35 19.87 -14.29
C THR A 75 0.99 19.18 -14.20
N PHE A 76 0.02 19.70 -14.94
CA PHE A 76 -1.31 19.11 -15.14
C PHE A 76 -1.49 18.76 -16.61
N TYR A 77 -2.04 17.59 -16.87
CA TYR A 77 -2.25 17.07 -18.21
C TYR A 77 -3.59 16.36 -18.32
N SER A 78 -4.29 16.54 -19.45
CA SER A 78 -5.41 15.69 -19.81
C SER A 78 -5.11 14.91 -21.10
N PRO A 79 -5.31 13.57 -21.13
CA PRO A 79 -5.16 12.76 -22.34
C PRO A 79 -6.15 13.11 -23.45
N TYR A 80 -7.21 13.88 -23.14
CA TYR A 80 -8.33 14.12 -24.04
C TYR A 80 -8.61 15.62 -24.22
N ASN A 81 -8.56 16.08 -25.47
CA ASN A 81 -9.13 17.37 -25.90
C ASN A 81 -9.78 17.30 -27.29
N GLY A 82 -10.20 16.10 -27.73
CA GLY A 82 -10.78 15.86 -29.06
C GLY A 82 -9.83 15.99 -30.27
N ASP A 83 -8.58 16.45 -30.09
CA ASP A 83 -7.58 16.58 -31.15
C ASP A 83 -6.34 15.69 -30.89
N VAL A 84 -6.16 14.69 -31.76
CA VAL A 84 -5.04 13.74 -31.71
C VAL A 84 -3.69 14.42 -31.95
N LEU A 85 -3.62 15.47 -32.79
CA LEU A 85 -2.38 16.20 -33.05
C LEU A 85 -1.94 17.03 -31.82
N GLN A 86 -2.91 17.53 -31.05
CA GLN A 86 -2.62 18.28 -29.83
C GLN A 86 -2.19 17.36 -28.68
N SER A 87 -2.69 16.12 -28.62
CA SER A 87 -2.32 15.14 -27.56
C SER A 87 -0.80 14.88 -27.46
N ALA A 88 -0.11 14.78 -28.61
CA ALA A 88 1.33 14.58 -28.67
C ALA A 88 2.07 15.79 -28.11
N TYR A 89 1.76 16.99 -28.63
CA TYR A 89 2.37 18.25 -28.18
C TYR A 89 2.15 18.48 -26.67
N ASN A 90 0.92 18.27 -26.19
CA ASN A 90 0.58 18.45 -24.78
C ASN A 90 1.28 17.44 -23.85
N THR A 91 1.73 16.30 -24.36
CA THR A 91 2.52 15.32 -23.57
C THR A 91 4.01 15.61 -23.68
N THR A 92 4.56 15.58 -24.89
CA THR A 92 6.02 15.58 -25.08
C THR A 92 6.63 16.95 -24.84
N THR A 93 5.92 18.04 -25.15
CA THR A 93 6.49 19.40 -25.02
C THR A 93 6.65 19.81 -23.56
N PRO A 94 5.66 19.66 -22.65
CA PRO A 94 5.88 19.95 -21.23
C PRO A 94 6.95 19.05 -20.60
N LEU A 95 6.92 17.73 -20.88
CA LEU A 95 7.93 16.78 -20.38
C LEU A 95 9.35 17.16 -20.81
N GLU A 96 9.55 17.47 -22.10
CA GLU A 96 10.84 17.90 -22.62
C GLU A 96 11.25 19.26 -22.05
N SER A 97 10.31 20.19 -21.90
CA SER A 97 10.53 21.52 -21.34
C SER A 97 11.03 21.43 -19.89
N MET A 98 10.38 20.63 -19.04
CA MET A 98 10.79 20.39 -17.65
C MET A 98 12.14 19.66 -17.55
N TRP A 99 12.36 18.61 -18.35
CA TRP A 99 13.64 17.90 -18.36
C TRP A 99 14.79 18.79 -18.87
N SER A 100 14.54 19.66 -19.86
CA SER A 100 15.54 20.60 -20.38
C SER A 100 15.95 21.68 -19.38
N ALA A 101 15.10 21.99 -18.40
CA ALA A 101 15.41 22.88 -17.29
C ALA A 101 16.17 22.19 -16.12
N GLY A 102 16.46 20.89 -16.23
CA GLY A 102 17.10 20.14 -15.15
C GLY A 102 16.14 19.74 -14.03
N SER A 103 14.87 19.44 -14.37
CA SER A 103 13.86 18.97 -13.43
C SER A 103 13.34 17.58 -13.78
N THR A 104 12.84 16.85 -12.78
CA THR A 104 12.07 15.61 -12.95
C THR A 104 10.58 15.96 -13.06
N PRO A 105 9.87 15.60 -14.14
CA PRO A 105 8.43 15.84 -14.23
C PRO A 105 7.63 15.06 -13.18
N PHE A 106 6.76 15.75 -12.45
CA PHE A 106 5.65 15.19 -11.69
C PHE A 106 4.34 15.56 -12.41
N VAL A 107 3.65 14.56 -12.94
CA VAL A 107 2.53 14.77 -13.88
C VAL A 107 1.22 14.34 -13.25
N ASN A 108 0.38 15.31 -12.89
CA ASN A 108 -1.02 15.08 -12.55
C ASN A 108 -1.80 14.82 -13.83
N ILE A 109 -2.50 13.69 -13.91
CA ILE A 109 -3.28 13.32 -15.11
C ILE A 109 -4.77 13.32 -14.77
N GLU A 110 -5.53 14.13 -15.50
CA GLU A 110 -6.96 14.31 -15.27
C GLU A 110 -7.75 13.90 -16.53
N ILE A 111 -8.81 13.12 -16.35
CA ILE A 111 -9.83 12.89 -17.38
C ILE A 111 -11.13 13.48 -16.84
N LEU A 112 -11.74 14.40 -17.60
CA LEU A 112 -12.97 15.09 -17.17
C LEU A 112 -14.22 14.23 -17.39
N ASP A 113 -14.25 13.06 -16.75
CA ASP A 113 -15.35 12.08 -16.75
C ASP A 113 -15.31 11.28 -15.43
N SER A 114 -16.38 10.54 -15.16
CA SER A 114 -16.53 9.66 -14.00
C SER A 114 -15.54 8.51 -13.95
N ALA A 115 -15.16 8.10 -12.73
CA ALA A 115 -14.30 6.94 -12.51
C ALA A 115 -14.90 5.67 -13.13
N ALA A 116 -16.22 5.46 -12.98
CA ALA A 116 -16.95 4.38 -13.64
C ALA A 116 -16.81 4.39 -15.18
N SER A 117 -16.88 5.54 -15.84
CA SER A 117 -16.68 5.65 -17.30
C SER A 117 -15.26 5.29 -17.73
N ILE A 118 -14.26 5.73 -16.95
CA ILE A 118 -12.84 5.45 -17.21
C ILE A 118 -12.55 3.96 -16.96
N ALA A 119 -13.04 3.39 -15.85
CA ALA A 119 -12.93 1.98 -15.51
C ALA A 119 -13.57 1.07 -16.57
N ALA A 120 -14.76 1.44 -17.07
CA ALA A 120 -15.45 0.76 -18.17
C ALA A 120 -14.68 0.80 -19.51
N GLY A 121 -13.61 1.58 -19.61
CA GLY A 121 -12.72 1.63 -20.77
C GLY A 121 -13.09 2.65 -21.84
N ASN A 122 -14.04 3.56 -21.55
CA ASN A 122 -14.45 4.60 -22.51
C ASN A 122 -13.29 5.53 -22.93
N HIS A 123 -12.23 5.60 -22.11
CA HIS A 123 -11.04 6.42 -22.35
C HIS A 123 -9.77 5.61 -22.67
N ASP A 124 -9.84 4.28 -22.80
CA ASP A 124 -8.67 3.40 -23.00
C ASP A 124 -7.81 3.85 -24.20
N GLY A 125 -8.44 4.29 -25.30
CA GLY A 125 -7.72 4.81 -26.47
C GLY A 125 -6.98 6.14 -26.24
N ALA A 126 -7.47 6.99 -25.33
CA ALA A 126 -6.79 8.24 -24.97
C ALA A 126 -5.61 7.96 -24.01
N ILE A 127 -5.81 7.05 -23.05
CA ILE A 127 -4.76 6.58 -22.13
C ILE A 127 -3.65 5.87 -22.92
N ASP A 128 -3.99 5.01 -23.88
CA ASP A 128 -3.01 4.33 -24.72
C ASP A 128 -2.19 5.31 -25.58
N ASN A 129 -2.85 6.30 -26.17
CA ASN A 129 -2.19 7.36 -26.95
C ASN A 129 -1.25 8.21 -26.09
N TRP A 130 -1.66 8.60 -24.86
CA TRP A 130 -0.77 9.24 -23.88
C TRP A 130 0.47 8.37 -23.58
N ALA A 131 0.28 7.09 -23.29
CA ALA A 131 1.37 6.16 -23.01
C ALA A 131 2.32 5.97 -24.21
N ASN A 132 1.82 6.06 -25.45
CA ASN A 132 2.66 6.10 -26.66
C ASN A 132 3.54 7.37 -26.73
N HIS A 133 3.01 8.53 -26.35
CA HIS A 133 3.77 9.79 -26.33
C HIS A 133 4.83 9.79 -25.23
N VAL A 134 4.50 9.29 -24.04
CA VAL A 134 5.46 9.07 -22.94
C VAL A 134 6.58 8.13 -23.39
N SER A 135 6.24 6.99 -24.01
CA SER A 135 7.24 6.05 -24.55
C SER A 135 8.15 6.70 -25.61
N THR A 136 7.56 7.48 -26.52
CA THR A 136 8.30 8.24 -27.55
C THR A 136 9.26 9.26 -26.94
N TRP A 137 8.84 9.95 -25.87
CA TRP A 137 9.69 10.91 -25.16
C TRP A 137 10.85 10.21 -24.43
N LEU A 138 10.57 9.13 -23.69
CA LEU A 138 11.59 8.33 -22.98
C LEU A 138 12.61 7.70 -23.94
N ALA A 139 12.20 7.31 -25.14
CA ALA A 139 13.08 6.74 -26.17
C ALA A 139 14.19 7.69 -26.64
N ASN A 140 14.08 9.01 -26.39
CA ASN A 140 15.16 9.97 -26.64
C ASN A 140 16.34 9.85 -25.64
N GLY A 141 16.23 9.01 -24.61
CA GLY A 141 17.31 8.72 -23.67
C GLY A 141 17.64 9.91 -22.76
N GLY A 142 18.93 10.12 -22.48
CA GLY A 142 19.40 11.27 -21.68
C GLY A 142 19.00 11.25 -20.20
N GLY A 143 18.61 10.10 -19.65
CA GLY A 143 18.13 10.01 -18.26
C GLY A 143 16.68 10.49 -18.07
N ARG A 144 15.91 10.69 -19.16
CA ARG A 144 14.47 10.97 -19.10
C ARG A 144 13.74 9.91 -18.28
N SER A 145 12.95 10.40 -17.34
CA SER A 145 12.12 9.66 -16.40
C SER A 145 11.04 10.60 -15.88
N LEU A 146 9.94 10.07 -15.34
CA LEU A 146 8.84 10.88 -14.79
C LEU A 146 8.08 10.16 -13.67
N ILE A 147 7.49 10.96 -12.79
CA ILE A 147 6.51 10.51 -11.79
C ILE A 147 5.12 10.90 -12.30
N VAL A 148 4.16 9.98 -12.23
CA VAL A 148 2.80 10.15 -12.75
C VAL A 148 1.80 9.96 -11.62
N ALA A 149 0.89 10.93 -11.43
CA ALA A 149 -0.25 10.86 -10.52
C ALA A 149 -1.56 10.80 -11.33
N PRO A 150 -2.06 9.60 -11.68
CA PRO A 150 -3.36 9.44 -12.33
C PRO A 150 -4.51 9.83 -11.41
N LEU A 151 -5.44 10.64 -11.92
CA LEU A 151 -6.73 10.96 -11.33
C LEU A 151 -6.61 11.47 -9.88
N GLN A 152 -5.72 12.44 -9.68
CA GLN A 152 -5.43 13.05 -8.40
C GLN A 152 -6.66 13.70 -7.71
N GLU A 153 -6.61 13.84 -6.39
CA GLU A 153 -7.67 14.44 -5.54
C GLU A 153 -9.04 13.73 -5.65
N MET A 154 -9.02 12.44 -6.00
CA MET A 154 -10.19 11.54 -6.12
C MET A 154 -11.10 11.45 -4.88
N ASN A 155 -10.60 11.86 -3.71
CA ASN A 155 -11.36 11.89 -2.46
C ASN A 155 -12.17 13.18 -2.26
N GLY A 156 -12.14 14.13 -3.22
CA GLY A 156 -12.98 15.33 -3.22
C GLY A 156 -14.13 15.27 -4.23
N ASP A 157 -15.18 16.08 -4.00
CA ASP A 157 -16.36 16.18 -4.87
C ASP A 157 -16.16 17.09 -6.10
N TRP A 158 -15.06 17.85 -6.13
CA TRP A 158 -14.73 18.82 -7.18
C TRP A 158 -14.16 18.19 -8.47
N VAL A 159 -13.74 16.93 -8.43
CA VAL A 159 -13.29 16.17 -9.61
C VAL A 159 -14.37 15.20 -10.07
N PRO A 160 -14.63 15.07 -11.40
CA PRO A 160 -15.75 14.26 -11.89
C PRO A 160 -15.60 12.76 -11.65
N TYR A 161 -14.37 12.30 -11.40
CA TYR A 161 -14.02 10.93 -11.01
C TYR A 161 -13.92 10.73 -9.49
N GLY A 162 -14.31 11.73 -8.70
CA GLY A 162 -14.28 11.66 -7.24
C GLY A 162 -15.45 10.86 -6.66
N LEU A 163 -15.39 10.63 -5.34
CA LEU A 163 -16.43 9.96 -4.55
C LEU A 163 -16.77 8.50 -4.96
N ASP A 164 -15.94 7.89 -5.82
CA ASP A 164 -16.13 6.55 -6.39
C ASP A 164 -14.86 5.68 -6.22
N PRO A 165 -14.55 5.20 -5.00
CA PRO A 165 -13.31 4.49 -4.71
C PRO A 165 -13.17 3.15 -5.45
N ALA A 166 -14.29 2.46 -5.68
CA ALA A 166 -14.29 1.16 -6.37
C ALA A 166 -13.86 1.33 -7.84
N ASN A 167 -14.48 2.23 -8.59
CA ASN A 167 -14.08 2.46 -9.97
C ASN A 167 -12.79 3.27 -10.09
N PHE A 168 -12.44 4.12 -9.12
CA PHE A 168 -11.15 4.81 -9.11
C PHE A 168 -9.99 3.81 -9.18
N LYS A 169 -9.99 2.76 -8.36
CA LYS A 169 -8.92 1.73 -8.36
C LYS A 169 -8.80 1.04 -9.73
N LEU A 170 -9.94 0.73 -10.37
CA LEU A 170 -9.99 0.16 -11.72
C LEU A 170 -9.50 1.15 -12.79
N ALA A 171 -9.85 2.43 -12.67
CA ALA A 171 -9.43 3.49 -13.58
C ALA A 171 -7.92 3.80 -13.45
N TYR A 172 -7.39 3.83 -12.23
CA TYR A 172 -5.95 3.98 -11.95
C TYR A 172 -5.14 2.87 -12.61
N ALA A 173 -5.60 1.62 -12.47
CA ALA A 173 -4.96 0.47 -13.09
C ALA A 173 -4.87 0.56 -14.62
N LYS A 174 -5.75 1.30 -15.31
CA LYS A 174 -5.64 1.55 -16.77
C LYS A 174 -4.34 2.26 -17.12
N PHE A 175 -3.96 3.30 -16.36
CA PHE A 175 -2.73 4.07 -16.59
C PHE A 175 -1.47 3.24 -16.32
N VAL A 176 -1.46 2.50 -15.21
CA VAL A 176 -0.38 1.57 -14.86
C VAL A 176 -0.20 0.54 -15.98
N ASN A 177 -1.27 -0.14 -16.37
CA ASN A 177 -1.24 -1.16 -17.42
C ASN A 177 -0.83 -0.59 -18.79
N ALA A 178 -1.26 0.63 -19.15
CA ALA A 178 -0.87 1.27 -20.40
C ALA A 178 0.65 1.54 -20.48
N ILE A 179 1.30 1.89 -19.37
CA ILE A 179 2.75 2.06 -19.30
C ILE A 179 3.47 0.70 -19.23
N ARG A 180 3.08 -0.19 -18.31
CA ARG A 180 3.78 -1.48 -18.12
C ARG A 180 3.67 -2.42 -19.32
N SER A 181 2.55 -2.40 -20.05
CA SER A 181 2.38 -3.18 -21.31
C SER A 181 3.35 -2.76 -22.43
N ARG A 182 3.98 -1.59 -22.34
CA ARG A 182 5.00 -1.10 -23.27
C ARG A 182 6.43 -1.51 -22.89
N GLY A 183 6.59 -2.29 -21.81
CA GLY A 183 7.89 -2.65 -21.25
C GLY A 183 8.60 -1.48 -20.56
N LEU A 184 7.85 -0.44 -20.16
CA LEU A 184 8.36 0.68 -19.39
C LEU A 184 8.26 0.35 -17.90
N ASP A 185 9.41 0.07 -17.30
CA ASP A 185 9.55 -0.26 -15.88
C ASP A 185 9.71 0.99 -14.98
N GLU A 186 9.90 0.74 -13.70
CA GLU A 186 10.10 1.74 -12.66
C GLU A 186 11.41 2.55 -12.78
N THR A 187 12.35 2.13 -13.65
CA THR A 187 13.54 2.92 -14.00
C THR A 187 13.24 4.05 -14.99
N LYS A 188 11.98 4.13 -15.47
CA LYS A 188 11.51 5.15 -16.42
C LYS A 188 10.27 5.88 -15.91
N VAL A 189 9.31 5.15 -15.37
CA VAL A 189 8.01 5.70 -14.94
C VAL A 189 7.68 5.18 -13.56
N ARG A 190 7.53 6.12 -12.62
CA ARG A 190 7.04 5.85 -11.26
C ARG A 190 5.61 6.37 -11.12
N PHE A 191 4.77 5.65 -10.38
CA PHE A 191 3.37 5.98 -10.16
C PHE A 191 3.13 6.51 -8.75
N ALA A 192 2.33 7.56 -8.64
CA ALA A 192 1.94 8.18 -7.37
C ALA A 192 0.44 8.02 -7.14
N PHE A 193 0.03 7.70 -5.92
CA PHE A 193 -1.35 7.84 -5.46
C PHE A 193 -1.46 9.20 -4.77
N ALA A 194 -2.23 10.14 -5.34
CA ALA A 194 -2.20 11.56 -4.95
C ALA A 194 -3.58 12.10 -4.52
N PRO A 195 -4.07 11.77 -3.31
CA PRO A 195 -5.27 12.37 -2.73
C PRO A 195 -5.08 13.85 -2.36
N ASN A 196 -6.21 14.52 -2.13
CA ASN A 196 -6.25 15.76 -1.35
C ASN A 196 -6.08 15.41 0.13
N GLY A 197 -5.41 16.27 0.91
CA GLY A 197 -5.23 16.03 2.34
C GLY A 197 -6.56 15.97 3.10
N TRP A 198 -7.56 16.75 2.69
CA TRP A 198 -8.87 16.75 3.34
C TRP A 198 -9.89 15.88 2.61
N THR A 199 -10.77 15.24 3.38
CA THR A 199 -11.94 14.47 2.92
C THR A 199 -13.12 14.85 3.82
N ASP A 200 -14.34 14.95 3.29
CA ASP A 200 -15.51 15.15 4.15
C ASP A 200 -15.76 13.88 5.00
N PRO A 201 -16.03 13.98 6.31
CA PRO A 201 -16.35 12.82 7.14
C PRO A 201 -17.57 11.99 6.70
N ALA A 202 -18.41 12.51 5.80
CA ALA A 202 -19.52 11.77 5.18
C ALA A 202 -19.13 11.02 3.88
N ASP A 203 -17.96 11.33 3.31
CA ASP A 203 -17.46 10.75 2.05
C ASP A 203 -16.52 9.55 2.32
N PRO A 204 -16.26 8.69 1.32
CA PRO A 204 -15.36 7.54 1.49
C PRO A 204 -13.95 7.99 1.89
N PRO A 205 -13.29 7.34 2.88
CA PRO A 205 -11.97 7.75 3.35
C PRO A 205 -10.88 7.54 2.30
N ILE A 206 -9.77 8.28 2.42
CA ILE A 206 -8.62 8.22 1.50
C ILE A 206 -8.14 6.78 1.25
N SER A 207 -8.07 5.95 2.30
CA SER A 207 -7.66 4.55 2.23
C SER A 207 -8.51 3.71 1.27
N ALA A 208 -9.82 4.01 1.13
CA ALA A 208 -10.72 3.27 0.25
C ALA A 208 -10.33 3.37 -1.23
N TYR A 209 -9.66 4.46 -1.63
CA TYR A 209 -9.18 4.70 -2.99
C TYR A 209 -7.82 4.07 -3.28
N TYR A 210 -7.06 3.64 -2.27
CA TYR A 210 -5.67 3.22 -2.46
C TYR A 210 -5.56 2.02 -3.43
N PRO A 211 -4.87 2.14 -4.58
CA PRO A 211 -4.78 1.06 -5.58
C PRO A 211 -3.92 -0.14 -5.16
N GLY A 212 -3.26 -0.08 -4.01
CA GLY A 212 -2.41 -1.15 -3.47
C GLY A 212 -0.91 -0.96 -3.75
N HIS A 213 -0.11 -1.54 -2.85
CA HIS A 213 1.34 -1.34 -2.74
C HIS A 213 2.14 -1.65 -4.02
N SER A 214 1.69 -2.60 -4.85
CA SER A 214 2.37 -3.02 -6.08
C SER A 214 2.16 -2.07 -7.27
N SER A 215 1.16 -1.19 -7.20
CA SER A 215 0.81 -0.24 -8.27
C SER A 215 1.22 1.20 -7.95
N VAL A 216 1.73 1.45 -6.74
CA VAL A 216 2.05 2.78 -6.21
C VAL A 216 3.49 2.80 -5.73
N ASP A 217 4.30 3.66 -6.34
CA ASP A 217 5.70 3.89 -5.96
C ASP A 217 5.85 5.02 -4.93
N PHE A 218 5.03 6.07 -5.05
CA PHE A 218 5.02 7.25 -4.17
C PHE A 218 3.61 7.53 -3.64
N ILE A 219 3.51 8.09 -2.44
CA ILE A 219 2.28 8.77 -2.02
C ILE A 219 2.44 10.25 -2.37
N GLY A 220 1.58 10.76 -3.25
CA GLY A 220 1.39 12.18 -3.46
C GLY A 220 0.40 12.74 -2.45
N ILE A 221 0.45 14.04 -2.16
CA ILE A 221 -0.63 14.72 -1.44
C ILE A 221 -0.76 16.18 -1.89
N SER A 222 -1.99 16.63 -2.11
CA SER A 222 -2.36 18.05 -2.26
C SER A 222 -2.84 18.61 -0.92
N ALA A 223 -2.10 19.56 -0.33
CA ALA A 223 -2.41 20.10 1.00
C ALA A 223 -1.99 21.57 1.12
N TYR A 224 -2.87 22.44 1.65
CA TYR A 224 -2.74 23.90 1.50
C TYR A 224 -3.07 24.66 2.79
N ASN A 225 -2.30 25.70 3.11
CA ASN A 225 -2.66 26.68 4.14
C ASN A 225 -3.52 27.79 3.50
N PHE A 226 -4.85 27.64 3.59
CA PHE A 226 -5.82 28.58 3.01
C PHE A 226 -5.88 29.95 3.72
N GLY A 227 -5.37 30.04 4.95
CA GLY A 227 -5.41 31.26 5.74
C GLY A 227 -6.85 31.75 5.95
N THR A 228 -7.02 33.07 6.08
CA THR A 228 -8.35 33.71 6.14
C THR A 228 -8.69 34.50 4.88
N GLY A 229 -7.92 34.29 3.80
CA GLY A 229 -8.11 34.94 2.49
C GLY A 229 -8.93 34.11 1.49
N ALA A 230 -9.12 32.82 1.73
CA ALA A 230 -9.91 31.95 0.85
C ALA A 230 -11.41 32.30 0.88
N PRO A 231 -12.14 32.18 -0.24
CA PRO A 231 -13.59 32.34 -0.27
C PRO A 231 -14.37 31.06 0.13
N TYR A 232 -13.67 30.06 0.66
CA TYR A 232 -14.23 28.78 1.10
C TYR A 232 -14.72 28.83 2.55
N ASN A 233 -15.67 27.96 2.89
CA ASN A 233 -16.11 27.74 4.26
C ASN A 233 -15.82 26.28 4.62
N GLY A 234 -14.92 26.06 5.58
CA GLY A 234 -14.52 24.73 6.04
C GLY A 234 -13.67 24.82 7.30
N PRO A 235 -13.43 23.71 8.03
CA PRO A 235 -12.58 23.72 9.23
C PRO A 235 -11.12 24.11 8.92
N TRP A 236 -10.67 23.85 7.69
CA TRP A 236 -9.36 24.20 7.13
C TRP A 236 -9.29 25.63 6.54
N ALA A 237 -10.40 26.38 6.52
CA ALA A 237 -10.45 27.75 5.99
C ALA A 237 -9.96 28.79 7.04
N GLN A 238 -8.80 28.51 7.63
CA GLN A 238 -8.12 29.33 8.61
C GLN A 238 -6.60 29.28 8.41
N TRP A 239 -5.84 30.02 9.21
CA TRP A 239 -4.38 29.93 9.20
C TRP A 239 -3.90 28.66 9.90
N GLU A 240 -3.17 27.82 9.18
CA GLU A 240 -2.68 26.54 9.66
C GLU A 240 -1.16 26.42 9.45
N GLU A 241 -0.43 26.10 10.53
CA GLU A 241 0.99 25.76 10.43
C GLU A 241 1.16 24.35 9.84
N ALA A 242 2.37 23.98 9.40
CA ALA A 242 2.62 22.72 8.69
C ALA A 242 2.05 21.44 9.35
N PRO A 243 2.07 21.25 10.69
CA PRO A 243 1.46 20.09 11.33
C PRO A 243 -0.06 19.99 11.12
N GLN A 244 -0.76 21.12 11.04
CA GLN A 244 -2.20 21.18 10.76
C GLN A 244 -2.47 21.14 9.25
N ALA A 245 -1.79 21.97 8.47
CA ALA A 245 -2.03 22.09 7.04
C ALA A 245 -1.65 20.82 6.25
N ILE A 246 -0.69 20.03 6.75
CA ILE A 246 -0.12 18.87 6.05
C ILE A 246 0.02 17.65 6.99
N GLY A 247 0.63 17.83 8.17
CA GLY A 247 1.07 16.75 9.06
C GLY A 247 -0.01 15.73 9.41
N GLN A 248 -1.17 16.19 9.91
CA GLN A 248 -2.31 15.33 10.27
C GLN A 248 -2.81 14.45 9.10
N TYR A 249 -2.57 14.86 7.85
CA TYR A 249 -2.96 14.10 6.67
C TYR A 249 -1.88 13.07 6.29
N LEU A 250 -0.59 13.36 6.55
CA LEU A 250 0.48 12.37 6.45
C LEU A 250 0.27 11.22 7.44
N ASP A 251 -0.22 11.52 8.65
CA ASP A 251 -0.55 10.50 9.66
C ASP A 251 -1.67 9.56 9.17
N ILE A 252 -2.68 10.06 8.46
CA ILE A 252 -3.71 9.22 7.81
C ILE A 252 -3.11 8.35 6.71
N LEU A 253 -2.17 8.88 5.91
CA LEU A 253 -1.51 8.11 4.85
C LEU A 253 -0.60 7.00 5.41
N ARG A 254 -0.02 7.20 6.60
CA ARG A 254 0.81 6.21 7.29
C ARG A 254 0.05 4.96 7.74
N THR A 255 -1.26 5.04 8.00
CA THR A 255 -2.01 3.87 8.48
C THR A 255 -2.10 2.76 7.43
N PHE A 256 -1.98 3.08 6.14
CA PHE A 256 -2.08 2.11 5.04
C PHE A 256 -0.90 2.12 4.04
N ALA A 257 0.03 3.08 4.15
CA ALA A 257 1.23 3.17 3.32
C ALA A 257 2.48 3.64 4.10
N PRO A 258 2.81 3.06 5.27
CA PRO A 258 3.84 3.60 6.19
C PRO A 258 5.27 3.59 5.63
N ASN A 259 5.57 2.69 4.68
CA ASN A 259 6.92 2.49 4.16
C ASN A 259 7.19 3.19 2.81
N LYS A 260 6.17 3.83 2.22
CA LYS A 260 6.29 4.51 0.93
C LYS A 260 6.96 5.88 1.07
N PRO A 261 7.73 6.33 0.07
CA PRO A 261 8.19 7.71 -0.03
C PRO A 261 7.03 8.65 -0.37
N TYR A 262 6.93 9.76 0.35
CA TYR A 262 5.89 10.76 0.22
C TYR A 262 6.42 11.99 -0.53
N ILE A 263 5.62 12.50 -1.46
CA ILE A 263 5.85 13.77 -2.13
C ILE A 263 4.65 14.66 -1.81
N ILE A 264 4.90 15.84 -1.25
CA ILE A 264 3.88 16.89 -1.17
C ILE A 264 3.67 17.40 -2.60
N ALA A 265 2.79 16.72 -3.32
CA ALA A 265 2.56 16.83 -4.76
C ALA A 265 2.03 18.20 -5.13
N GLN A 266 1.29 18.84 -4.22
CA GLN A 266 0.94 20.25 -4.29
C GLN A 266 0.87 20.84 -2.88
N THR A 267 1.50 21.99 -2.67
CA THR A 267 1.22 22.82 -1.50
C THR A 267 1.47 24.28 -1.78
N ALA A 268 0.69 25.15 -1.15
CA ALA A 268 0.93 26.58 -1.09
C ALA A 268 0.30 27.17 0.19
N SER A 269 0.68 28.43 0.48
CA SER A 269 0.16 29.19 1.61
C SER A 269 -0.39 30.53 1.16
N ALA A 270 -1.52 30.92 1.74
CA ALA A 270 -2.12 32.24 1.58
C ALA A 270 -1.21 33.35 2.14
N THR A 271 -1.46 34.58 1.73
CA THR A 271 -0.81 35.79 2.26
C THR A 271 -1.60 36.49 3.36
N VAL A 272 -2.77 35.95 3.73
CA VAL A 272 -3.72 36.56 4.67
C VAL A 272 -4.11 35.53 5.74
N GLY A 273 -3.99 35.90 7.01
CA GLY A 273 -4.26 35.05 8.17
C GLY A 273 -3.04 34.86 9.08
N GLY A 274 -1.83 35.00 8.54
CA GLY A 274 -0.56 34.89 9.26
C GLY A 274 0.62 35.32 8.38
N ASP A 275 1.83 34.82 8.69
CA ASP A 275 3.07 35.20 7.99
C ASP A 275 3.56 34.06 7.07
N ARG A 276 3.26 34.19 5.78
CA ARG A 276 3.68 33.23 4.74
C ARG A 276 5.20 33.13 4.62
N GLU A 277 5.90 34.23 4.81
CA GLU A 277 7.34 34.30 4.58
C GLU A 277 8.11 33.61 5.73
N ALA A 278 7.49 33.50 6.92
CA ALA A 278 7.93 32.62 7.99
C ALA A 278 7.45 31.16 7.83
N TRP A 279 6.22 30.95 7.35
CA TRP A 279 5.62 29.62 7.14
C TRP A 279 6.40 28.75 6.14
N LEU A 280 6.89 29.34 5.05
CA LEU A 280 7.63 28.63 3.99
C LEU A 280 8.86 27.87 4.52
N PRO A 281 9.87 28.51 5.14
CA PRO A 281 11.04 27.78 5.67
C PRO A 281 10.68 26.84 6.83
N ALA A 282 9.67 27.18 7.64
CA ALA A 282 9.20 26.30 8.72
C ALA A 282 8.59 24.99 8.16
N THR A 283 7.81 25.08 7.09
CA THR A 283 7.19 23.94 6.42
C THR A 283 8.22 23.05 5.73
N TYR A 284 9.19 23.63 5.03
CA TYR A 284 10.27 22.85 4.41
C TYR A 284 11.12 22.10 5.45
N GLN A 285 11.41 22.72 6.61
CA GLN A 285 12.11 22.03 7.69
C GLN A 285 11.25 20.92 8.31
N TYR A 286 9.98 21.21 8.63
CA TYR A 286 9.04 20.23 9.20
C TYR A 286 8.92 18.97 8.33
N LEU A 287 8.87 19.14 7.01
CA LEU A 287 8.81 18.04 6.06
C LEU A 287 10.15 17.33 5.85
N ALA A 288 11.28 18.01 6.04
CA ALA A 288 12.59 17.36 6.00
C ALA A 288 12.93 16.61 7.30
N ASP A 289 12.28 16.95 8.42
CA ASP A 289 12.33 16.22 9.70
C ASP A 289 11.48 14.93 9.65
N ASP A 290 10.64 14.77 8.63
CA ASP A 290 9.77 13.62 8.38
C ASP A 290 10.48 12.59 7.48
N PRO A 291 10.77 11.36 7.96
CA PRO A 291 11.52 10.38 7.18
C PRO A 291 10.77 9.96 5.90
N ASN A 292 9.43 9.95 5.91
CA ASN A 292 8.66 9.55 4.74
C ASN A 292 8.73 10.60 3.62
N VAL A 293 8.85 11.90 3.94
CA VAL A 293 8.70 12.96 2.95
C VAL A 293 10.01 13.21 2.22
N VAL A 294 10.08 12.73 0.98
CA VAL A 294 11.24 12.90 0.10
C VAL A 294 11.13 14.13 -0.79
N GLY A 295 9.93 14.69 -1.02
CA GLY A 295 9.78 15.82 -1.96
C GLY A 295 8.63 16.77 -1.63
N LEU A 296 8.76 18.00 -2.11
CA LEU A 296 7.70 19.01 -2.10
C LEU A 296 7.68 19.74 -3.43
N VAL A 297 6.50 19.92 -4.02
CA VAL A 297 6.30 20.67 -5.26
C VAL A 297 5.38 21.85 -4.97
N TYR A 298 5.97 23.05 -4.88
CA TYR A 298 5.24 24.25 -4.49
C TYR A 298 4.30 24.72 -5.61
N PHE A 299 3.02 24.91 -5.28
CA PHE A 299 1.96 25.26 -6.22
C PHE A 299 1.93 26.77 -6.50
N ASN A 300 2.87 27.22 -7.34
CA ASN A 300 3.02 28.63 -7.71
C ASN A 300 2.02 29.02 -8.82
N LYS A 301 0.75 29.24 -8.45
CA LYS A 301 -0.34 29.62 -9.38
C LYS A 301 -1.21 30.80 -8.93
N ASP A 302 -1.42 31.76 -9.81
CA ASP A 302 -2.41 32.84 -9.68
C ASP A 302 -3.82 32.32 -9.96
N LYS A 303 -4.52 31.96 -8.87
CA LYS A 303 -5.95 31.62 -8.92
C LYS A 303 -6.82 32.74 -8.35
N ALA A 304 -6.25 33.90 -7.99
CA ALA A 304 -7.02 35.08 -7.57
C ALA A 304 -7.99 35.54 -8.68
N ASN A 305 -7.54 35.52 -9.93
CA ASN A 305 -8.38 35.83 -11.10
C ASN A 305 -9.46 34.75 -11.39
N GLN A 306 -9.36 33.58 -10.76
CA GLN A 306 -10.34 32.49 -10.82
C GLN A 306 -11.31 32.54 -9.62
N GLY A 307 -11.20 33.55 -8.75
CA GLY A 307 -12.00 33.67 -7.54
C GLY A 307 -11.46 32.84 -6.37
N GLU A 308 -10.14 32.64 -6.30
CA GLU A 308 -9.44 31.93 -5.22
C GLU A 308 -8.28 32.80 -4.68
N ILE A 309 -7.09 32.23 -4.44
CA ILE A 309 -5.92 32.88 -3.86
C ILE A 309 -4.82 33.03 -4.92
N ASP A 310 -4.01 34.09 -4.80
CA ASP A 310 -2.72 34.17 -5.47
C ASP A 310 -1.68 33.39 -4.66
N TRP A 311 -1.41 32.15 -5.08
CA TRP A 311 -0.50 31.25 -4.36
C TRP A 311 0.98 31.56 -4.63
N ARG A 312 1.30 32.49 -5.53
CA ARG A 312 2.65 32.70 -6.04
C ARG A 312 3.65 33.14 -4.97
N VAL A 313 4.80 32.48 -5.01
CA VAL A 313 6.08 32.88 -4.42
C VAL A 313 7.10 33.32 -5.48
N TRP A 314 6.77 33.16 -6.76
CA TRP A 314 7.58 33.55 -7.92
C TRP A 314 6.66 34.16 -8.99
N ASP A 315 7.01 35.35 -9.48
CA ASP A 315 6.19 36.15 -10.42
C ASP A 315 6.77 36.25 -11.84
N GLY A 316 7.84 35.51 -12.13
CA GLY A 316 8.59 35.59 -13.39
C GLY A 316 9.78 36.56 -13.35
N GLY A 317 9.99 37.31 -12.25
CA GLY A 317 11.12 38.22 -12.09
C GLY A 317 11.75 38.28 -10.70
N SER A 318 11.03 37.92 -9.64
CA SER A 318 11.54 37.85 -8.27
C SER A 318 10.85 36.75 -7.45
N ALA A 319 11.61 36.13 -6.55
CA ALA A 319 11.05 35.17 -5.60
C ALA A 319 10.79 35.82 -4.23
N SER A 320 9.81 35.29 -3.49
CA SER A 320 9.46 35.78 -2.15
C SER A 320 10.57 35.46 -1.14
N SER A 321 10.70 36.29 -0.11
CA SER A 321 11.77 36.16 0.89
C SER A 321 11.76 34.83 1.64
N GLY A 322 10.56 34.29 1.93
CA GLY A 322 10.39 33.00 2.57
C GLY A 322 10.72 31.83 1.64
N PHE A 323 10.42 31.94 0.34
CA PHE A 323 10.79 30.92 -0.64
C PHE A 323 12.30 30.88 -0.90
N HIS A 324 12.96 32.05 -0.93
CA HIS A 324 14.42 32.13 -0.88
C HIS A 324 14.99 31.48 0.39
N ALA A 325 14.41 31.76 1.57
CA ALA A 325 14.86 31.18 2.83
C ALA A 325 14.70 29.65 2.85
N ALA A 326 13.54 29.14 2.42
CA ALA A 326 13.22 27.72 2.33
C ALA A 326 14.14 26.98 1.33
N SER A 327 14.32 27.54 0.13
CA SER A 327 15.28 27.03 -0.87
C SER A 327 16.71 27.09 -0.36
N GLY A 328 17.04 28.04 0.51
CA GLY A 328 18.37 28.21 1.12
C GLY A 328 18.72 27.20 2.23
N LEU A 329 17.75 26.47 2.78
CA LEU A 329 18.00 25.57 3.92
C LEU A 329 19.00 24.45 3.59
N PRO A 330 19.74 23.94 4.60
CA PRO A 330 20.56 22.73 4.46
C PRO A 330 19.72 21.48 4.18
N SER A 331 18.51 21.42 4.73
CA SER A 331 17.50 20.37 4.58
C SER A 331 16.77 20.38 3.24
N THR A 332 17.11 21.27 2.30
CA THR A 332 16.50 21.30 0.97
C THR A 332 17.49 20.80 -0.08
N ARG A 333 17.19 19.65 -0.72
CA ARG A 333 17.96 19.08 -1.84
C ARG A 333 17.45 19.57 -3.19
N HIS A 334 18.39 19.64 -4.14
CA HIS A 334 18.23 20.19 -5.48
C HIS A 334 18.96 19.36 -6.54
N GLU A 335 19.24 18.08 -6.24
CA GLU A 335 19.99 17.17 -7.10
C GLU A 335 19.20 16.83 -8.37
N TRP A 336 19.90 16.70 -9.50
CA TRP A 336 19.33 16.21 -10.74
C TRP A 336 20.41 15.54 -11.61
N PRO A 337 20.09 14.44 -12.33
CA PRO A 337 18.81 13.71 -12.30
C PRO A 337 18.60 12.94 -11.00
N LEU A 338 17.34 12.74 -10.58
CA LEU A 338 16.94 12.00 -9.37
C LEU A 338 17.14 10.48 -9.54
N THR A 339 18.37 10.04 -9.77
CA THR A 339 18.67 8.65 -10.18
C THR A 339 18.23 7.60 -9.16
N SER A 340 18.26 7.91 -7.85
CA SER A 340 17.78 7.04 -6.78
C SER A 340 16.27 6.76 -6.86
N PHE A 341 15.45 7.73 -7.29
CA PHE A 341 14.00 7.56 -7.46
C PHE A 341 13.66 6.59 -8.61
N PHE A 342 14.62 6.33 -9.51
CA PHE A 342 14.48 5.45 -10.68
C PHE A 342 15.51 4.31 -10.67
N ALA A 343 16.00 3.91 -9.48
CA ALA A 343 16.65 2.62 -9.28
C ALA A 343 15.63 1.48 -9.52
N PRO A 344 16.05 0.27 -9.97
CA PRO A 344 15.15 -0.87 -10.10
C PRO A 344 14.62 -1.37 -8.74
N GLY A 345 13.38 -1.83 -8.69
CA GLY A 345 12.74 -2.36 -7.48
C GLY A 345 11.87 -1.36 -6.71
N GLU A 346 11.34 -1.79 -5.57
CA GLU A 346 10.49 -0.98 -4.70
C GLU A 346 11.29 0.14 -4.02
N LEU A 347 10.69 1.31 -3.90
CA LEU A 347 11.22 2.41 -3.11
C LEU A 347 10.76 2.25 -1.66
N THR A 348 11.70 1.93 -0.77
CA THR A 348 11.49 1.91 0.68
C THR A 348 12.28 3.03 1.32
N VAL A 349 11.65 3.73 2.26
CA VAL A 349 12.29 4.78 3.08
C VAL A 349 13.11 4.12 4.19
N VAL A 350 14.38 4.48 4.33
CA VAL A 350 15.17 4.19 5.54
C VAL A 350 14.92 5.29 6.56
N GLY A 351 14.58 4.92 7.80
CA GLY A 351 14.27 5.87 8.87
C GLY A 351 12.82 5.83 9.33
N ALA A 352 11.94 5.14 8.60
CA ALA A 352 10.82 4.49 9.27
C ALA A 352 11.39 3.58 10.36
N SER A 353 10.86 3.68 11.59
CA SER A 353 10.90 2.54 12.51
C SER A 353 10.46 1.29 11.74
N PRO A 354 10.89 0.06 12.13
CA PRO A 354 10.19 -1.14 11.66
C PRO A 354 8.68 -0.87 11.82
N PRO A 355 7.86 -1.21 10.80
CA PRO A 355 6.45 -0.81 10.77
C PRO A 355 5.88 -1.10 12.13
N THR A 356 5.18 -0.10 12.72
CA THR A 356 4.65 -0.11 14.11
C THR A 356 4.32 -1.56 14.41
N PRO A 357 5.07 -2.22 15.33
CA PRO A 357 5.08 -3.68 15.40
C PRO A 357 3.63 -4.09 15.37
N LEU A 358 3.25 -4.92 14.39
CA LEU A 358 1.84 -5.02 13.96
C LEU A 358 0.97 -5.12 15.22
N CYS A 359 1.38 -6.02 16.12
CA CYS A 359 1.10 -6.02 17.55
C CYS A 359 1.76 -4.88 18.38
N PRO A 360 1.01 -3.91 18.93
CA PRO A 360 1.50 -2.90 19.86
C PRO A 360 2.05 -3.51 21.17
N ASP A 361 3.00 -2.82 21.80
CA ASP A 361 3.61 -3.25 23.08
C ASP A 361 2.55 -3.47 24.19
N GLY A 362 2.23 -4.75 24.46
CA GLY A 362 1.33 -5.17 25.54
C GLY A 362 -0.04 -5.65 25.09
N ASN A 363 -0.32 -5.70 23.78
CA ASN A 363 -1.45 -6.46 23.22
C ASN A 363 -1.06 -7.95 23.10
N ASP A 364 -2.08 -8.81 22.95
CA ASP A 364 -1.94 -10.20 22.51
C ASP A 364 -2.32 -10.21 21.03
N CYS A 365 -1.51 -10.85 20.18
CA CYS A 365 -1.68 -10.76 18.73
C CYS A 365 -1.09 -11.99 18.02
N ASP A 366 -1.57 -12.23 16.81
CA ASP A 366 -1.23 -13.41 16.04
C ASP A 366 0.18 -13.40 15.44
N THR A 367 0.76 -14.60 15.46
CA THR A 367 2.02 -14.96 14.84
C THR A 367 1.80 -16.10 13.83
N LEU A 368 2.86 -16.66 13.25
CA LEU A 368 2.74 -17.62 12.14
C LEU A 368 3.59 -18.87 12.36
N ALA A 369 3.06 -20.03 11.97
CA ALA A 369 3.88 -21.22 11.68
C ALA A 369 4.18 -21.32 10.18
N LEU A 370 5.47 -21.48 9.85
CA LEU A 370 5.88 -22.02 8.56
C LEU A 370 6.03 -23.54 8.67
N VAL A 371 5.27 -24.28 7.85
CA VAL A 371 5.39 -25.75 7.77
C VAL A 371 6.02 -26.16 6.45
N ASP A 372 7.16 -26.87 6.54
CA ASP A 372 7.91 -27.34 5.39
C ASP A 372 7.44 -28.71 4.87
N GLY A 373 7.90 -29.09 3.67
CA GLY A 373 7.53 -30.37 3.05
C GLY A 373 8.09 -31.61 3.75
N GLY A 374 8.92 -31.45 4.79
CA GLY A 374 9.40 -32.48 5.71
C GLY A 374 8.61 -32.54 7.02
N SER A 375 7.54 -31.75 7.15
CA SER A 375 6.73 -31.59 8.36
C SER A 375 7.49 -30.99 9.54
N GLN A 376 8.49 -30.15 9.25
CA GLN A 376 9.07 -29.25 10.24
C GLN A 376 8.18 -28.01 10.38
N TYR A 377 7.76 -27.73 11.62
CA TYR A 377 7.12 -26.48 12.01
C TYR A 377 8.21 -25.52 12.50
N ALA A 378 8.11 -24.26 12.06
CA ALA A 378 8.94 -23.16 12.51
C ALA A 378 8.03 -22.02 12.95
N LEU A 379 7.98 -21.78 14.27
CA LEU A 379 7.17 -20.74 14.90
C LEU A 379 7.89 -19.41 14.74
N LEU A 380 7.27 -18.43 14.07
CA LEU A 380 7.84 -17.11 13.88
C LEU A 380 7.59 -16.24 15.10
N ASN A 381 8.59 -15.46 15.51
CA ASN A 381 8.48 -14.59 16.68
C ASN A 381 7.76 -13.25 16.39
N SER A 382 7.38 -13.03 15.13
CA SER A 382 6.68 -11.86 14.61
C SER A 382 6.33 -12.09 13.15
N THR A 383 5.28 -11.45 12.67
CA THR A 383 4.84 -11.45 11.26
C THR A 383 5.81 -10.72 10.31
N ILE A 384 6.73 -9.92 10.85
CA ILE A 384 7.67 -9.06 10.08
C ILE A 384 9.08 -9.70 9.96
N SER A 385 9.36 -10.79 10.69
CA SER A 385 10.68 -11.41 10.75
C SER A 385 10.65 -12.91 10.46
N THR A 386 11.66 -13.41 9.75
CA THR A 386 11.89 -14.86 9.58
C THR A 386 12.62 -15.49 10.78
N ALA A 387 12.76 -14.76 11.89
CA ALA A 387 13.33 -15.27 13.13
C ALA A 387 12.34 -16.19 13.84
N THR A 388 12.79 -17.40 14.16
CA THR A 388 11.95 -18.43 14.78
C THR A 388 12.13 -18.47 16.29
N ASP A 389 11.04 -18.50 17.06
CA ASP A 389 11.09 -18.74 18.51
C ASP A 389 11.20 -20.24 18.85
N GLY A 390 10.67 -21.10 17.98
CA GLY A 390 10.73 -22.56 18.14
C GLY A 390 10.75 -23.32 16.82
N GLN A 391 11.28 -24.55 16.85
CA GLN A 391 11.20 -25.50 15.74
C GLN A 391 10.95 -26.91 16.26
N PHE A 392 10.00 -27.62 15.65
CA PHE A 392 9.68 -29.02 15.97
C PHE A 392 9.20 -29.79 14.74
N TYR A 393 9.00 -31.11 14.88
CA TYR A 393 8.46 -31.96 13.83
C TYR A 393 7.16 -32.62 14.28
N PHE A 394 6.12 -32.58 13.44
CA PHE A 394 4.87 -33.28 13.67
C PHE A 394 4.18 -33.66 12.35
N GLY A 395 3.64 -34.88 12.24
CA GLY A 395 3.04 -35.37 10.99
C GLY A 395 4.03 -36.05 10.03
N GLN A 396 3.65 -36.13 8.75
CA GLN A 396 4.46 -36.73 7.65
C GLN A 396 4.32 -35.91 6.35
N PRO A 397 5.27 -36.03 5.40
CA PRO A 397 5.21 -35.33 4.12
C PRO A 397 3.92 -35.58 3.34
N GLY A 398 3.23 -34.50 2.96
CA GLY A 398 1.96 -34.54 2.21
C GLY A 398 0.70 -34.48 3.09
N ASP A 399 0.86 -34.40 4.40
CA ASP A 399 -0.23 -34.05 5.31
C ASP A 399 -0.49 -32.53 5.33
N VAL A 400 -1.73 -32.13 5.63
CA VAL A 400 -2.16 -30.73 5.74
C VAL A 400 -2.00 -30.28 7.19
N ALA A 401 -1.20 -29.24 7.43
CA ALA A 401 -1.05 -28.64 8.75
C ALA A 401 -2.32 -27.89 9.18
N LEU A 402 -2.61 -27.97 10.48
CA LEU A 402 -3.67 -27.26 11.18
C LEU A 402 -3.09 -26.75 12.50
N TYR A 403 -3.71 -25.73 13.07
CA TYR A 403 -3.26 -25.05 14.29
C TYR A 403 -4.46 -24.34 14.91
N GLY A 404 -4.55 -24.38 16.25
CA GLY A 404 -5.64 -23.79 17.02
C GLY A 404 -5.59 -24.19 18.50
N ASP A 405 -6.39 -23.53 19.35
CA ASP A 405 -6.52 -23.78 20.79
C ASP A 405 -7.53 -24.90 21.09
N TRP A 406 -7.07 -26.14 20.99
CA TRP A 406 -7.91 -27.33 21.18
C TRP A 406 -8.34 -27.62 22.62
N ASP A 407 -7.76 -26.94 23.62
CA ASP A 407 -8.06 -27.16 25.05
C ASP A 407 -8.34 -25.89 25.88
N GLY A 408 -8.52 -24.75 25.23
CA GLY A 408 -9.04 -23.51 25.82
C GLY A 408 -8.06 -22.85 26.78
N ASP A 409 -6.76 -22.95 26.51
CA ASP A 409 -5.68 -22.40 27.34
C ASP A 409 -5.12 -21.05 26.84
N GLY A 410 -5.57 -20.59 25.67
CA GLY A 410 -5.15 -19.38 24.97
C GLY A 410 -3.91 -19.58 24.08
N THR A 411 -3.45 -20.82 23.87
CA THR A 411 -2.26 -21.12 23.08
C THR A 411 -2.54 -22.11 21.96
N ASP A 412 -2.39 -21.67 20.72
CA ASP A 412 -2.59 -22.58 19.60
C ASP A 412 -1.51 -23.65 19.54
N THR A 413 -1.93 -24.86 19.18
CA THR A 413 -1.08 -26.04 19.13
C THR A 413 -1.31 -26.87 17.85
N PRO A 414 -0.34 -27.70 17.41
CA PRO A 414 -0.39 -28.30 16.08
C PRO A 414 -1.37 -29.47 16.00
N ALA A 415 -2.23 -29.41 14.97
CA ALA A 415 -2.90 -30.57 14.42
C ALA A 415 -2.45 -30.81 12.96
N MET A 416 -2.82 -31.96 12.41
CA MET A 416 -2.61 -32.26 11.00
C MET A 416 -3.64 -33.25 10.46
N PHE A 417 -4.20 -32.94 9.31
CA PHE A 417 -5.09 -33.81 8.55
C PHE A 417 -4.28 -34.61 7.53
N ARG A 418 -4.52 -35.91 7.46
CA ARG A 418 -3.87 -36.83 6.50
C ARG A 418 -4.86 -37.23 5.40
N PRO A 419 -4.79 -36.64 4.19
CA PRO A 419 -5.74 -36.95 3.12
C PRO A 419 -5.72 -38.42 2.68
N SER A 420 -4.59 -39.12 2.89
CA SER A 420 -4.40 -40.52 2.50
C SER A 420 -5.15 -41.54 3.38
N ASN A 421 -5.67 -41.13 4.55
CA ASN A 421 -6.50 -41.98 5.40
C ASN A 421 -7.72 -41.30 6.04
N GLY A 422 -7.85 -39.96 5.92
CA GLY A 422 -8.98 -39.20 6.45
C GLY A 422 -8.90 -38.86 7.94
N PHE A 423 -7.77 -39.12 8.60
CA PHE A 423 -7.58 -38.85 10.03
C PHE A 423 -6.98 -37.47 10.27
N VAL A 424 -7.47 -36.83 11.34
CA VAL A 424 -6.78 -35.74 12.04
C VAL A 424 -5.97 -36.34 13.18
N TYR A 425 -4.78 -35.80 13.39
CA TYR A 425 -3.93 -36.07 14.54
C TYR A 425 -3.56 -34.74 15.20
N LEU A 426 -3.69 -34.64 16.51
CA LEU A 426 -3.68 -33.38 17.26
C LEU A 426 -2.75 -33.48 18.47
N ARG A 427 -2.02 -32.40 18.76
CA ARG A 427 -1.25 -32.21 20.00
C ARG A 427 -1.74 -30.95 20.72
N ASN A 428 -1.47 -30.91 22.01
CA ASN A 428 -1.76 -29.78 22.92
C ASN A 428 -0.42 -29.21 23.44
N ASP A 429 0.64 -29.29 22.62
CA ASP A 429 1.92 -28.65 22.91
C ASP A 429 2.75 -28.47 21.63
N ASN A 430 3.58 -27.42 21.65
CA ASN A 430 4.41 -26.98 20.53
C ASN A 430 5.78 -27.69 20.52
N GLN A 431 5.78 -29.02 20.68
CA GLN A 431 6.99 -29.85 20.70
C GLN A 431 6.87 -31.10 19.81
N THR A 432 8.03 -31.69 19.49
CA THR A 432 8.11 -32.92 18.68
C THR A 432 7.57 -34.11 19.46
N GLY A 433 6.51 -34.76 18.98
CA GLY A 433 5.87 -35.86 19.68
C GLY A 433 4.88 -36.67 18.84
N VAL A 434 4.23 -37.63 19.50
CA VAL A 434 3.08 -38.38 18.94
C VAL A 434 1.78 -37.66 19.26
N ALA A 435 0.73 -37.87 18.47
CA ALA A 435 -0.55 -37.22 18.71
C ALA A 435 -1.12 -37.54 20.10
N HIS A 436 -1.73 -36.55 20.76
CA HIS A 436 -2.53 -36.74 21.98
C HIS A 436 -3.92 -37.27 21.62
N GLN A 437 -4.47 -36.84 20.49
CA GLN A 437 -5.74 -37.31 19.95
C GLN A 437 -5.60 -37.67 18.48
N GLU A 438 -6.28 -38.73 18.04
CA GLU A 438 -6.43 -39.11 16.63
C GLU A 438 -7.88 -39.52 16.35
N PHE A 439 -8.47 -39.02 15.27
CA PHE A 439 -9.85 -39.33 14.90
C PHE A 439 -10.07 -39.22 13.39
N PHE A 440 -11.00 -40.00 12.86
CA PHE A 440 -11.45 -39.85 11.48
C PHE A 440 -12.34 -38.62 11.36
N PHE A 441 -12.10 -37.79 10.33
CA PHE A 441 -12.80 -36.52 10.15
C PHE A 441 -13.29 -36.31 8.71
N GLY A 442 -12.42 -36.53 7.71
CA GLY A 442 -12.68 -36.22 6.30
C GLY A 442 -12.31 -37.33 5.33
N ILE A 443 -12.51 -37.08 4.04
CA ILE A 443 -12.16 -37.95 2.91
C ILE A 443 -11.17 -37.26 1.95
N GLU A 444 -10.65 -38.02 0.99
CA GLU A 444 -9.78 -37.47 -0.06
C GLU A 444 -10.51 -36.36 -0.86
N GLY A 445 -9.87 -35.19 -0.95
CA GLY A 445 -10.41 -34.00 -1.62
C GLY A 445 -11.08 -32.97 -0.70
N ASP A 446 -11.27 -33.30 0.58
CA ASP A 446 -11.71 -32.34 1.60
C ASP A 446 -10.58 -31.36 1.96
N ILE A 447 -10.94 -30.10 2.23
CA ILE A 447 -10.02 -29.12 2.81
C ILE A 447 -10.51 -28.84 4.25
N PRO A 448 -9.76 -29.24 5.29
CA PRO A 448 -10.07 -28.86 6.66
C PRO A 448 -9.86 -27.36 6.90
N ILE A 449 -10.64 -26.80 7.81
CA ILE A 449 -10.52 -25.44 8.35
C ILE A 449 -10.58 -25.56 9.88
N VAL A 450 -9.88 -24.68 10.59
CA VAL A 450 -9.92 -24.55 12.05
C VAL A 450 -10.74 -23.29 12.39
N GLY A 451 -11.34 -23.24 13.58
CA GLY A 451 -11.94 -22.03 14.13
C GLY A 451 -12.83 -22.27 15.36
N ASP A 452 -13.11 -21.20 16.10
CA ASP A 452 -14.12 -21.10 17.16
C ASP A 452 -15.49 -20.73 16.56
N TRP A 453 -16.25 -21.74 16.15
CA TRP A 453 -17.51 -21.54 15.42
C TRP A 453 -18.74 -21.20 16.28
N ASP A 454 -18.60 -21.11 17.61
CA ASP A 454 -19.71 -20.71 18.51
C ASP A 454 -19.35 -19.71 19.62
N GLY A 455 -18.09 -19.31 19.72
CA GLY A 455 -17.59 -18.28 20.63
C GLY A 455 -17.39 -18.75 22.06
N ASP A 456 -17.03 -20.02 22.26
CA ASP A 456 -16.75 -20.60 23.58
C ASP A 456 -15.26 -20.58 23.99
N GLY A 457 -14.38 -20.16 23.07
CA GLY A 457 -12.93 -20.04 23.23
C GLY A 457 -12.17 -21.33 22.93
N TYR A 458 -12.77 -22.29 22.22
CA TYR A 458 -12.11 -23.55 21.83
C TYR A 458 -12.14 -23.74 20.31
N ASP A 459 -10.97 -23.95 19.72
CA ASP A 459 -10.88 -24.30 18.32
C ASP A 459 -11.43 -25.70 18.05
N THR A 460 -12.29 -25.77 17.03
CA THR A 460 -12.75 -27.03 16.46
C THR A 460 -12.59 -27.00 14.94
N LEU A 461 -13.31 -27.84 14.20
CA LEU A 461 -12.96 -28.11 12.80
C LEU A 461 -14.16 -28.02 11.88
N ALA A 462 -13.93 -27.48 10.67
CA ALA A 462 -14.85 -27.56 9.56
C ALA A 462 -14.22 -28.27 8.35
N ILE A 463 -15.06 -28.72 7.42
CA ILE A 463 -14.65 -29.21 6.10
C ILE A 463 -15.23 -28.31 5.01
N TYR A 464 -14.37 -27.82 4.13
CA TYR A 464 -14.79 -27.30 2.83
C TYR A 464 -14.77 -28.40 1.77
N ARG A 465 -15.89 -28.59 1.09
CA ARG A 465 -16.05 -29.55 0.00
C ARG A 465 -16.92 -28.96 -1.10
N ASN A 466 -16.30 -28.61 -2.23
CA ASN A 466 -16.97 -28.16 -3.46
C ASN A 466 -17.97 -26.98 -3.29
N GLY A 467 -17.64 -25.99 -2.47
CA GLY A 467 -18.51 -24.84 -2.22
C GLY A 467 -19.45 -24.98 -1.02
N GLU A 468 -19.41 -26.10 -0.30
CA GLU A 468 -20.15 -26.31 0.95
C GLU A 468 -19.18 -26.41 2.13
N VAL A 469 -19.46 -25.65 3.19
CA VAL A 469 -18.79 -25.70 4.50
C VAL A 469 -19.61 -26.62 5.41
N PHE A 470 -18.95 -27.58 6.05
CA PHE A 470 -19.53 -28.49 7.04
C PHE A 470 -18.86 -28.24 8.39
N VAL A 471 -19.54 -27.55 9.31
CA VAL A 471 -18.98 -27.18 10.62
C VAL A 471 -19.20 -28.31 11.62
N ALA A 472 -18.13 -28.73 12.30
CA ALA A 472 -18.18 -29.68 13.39
C ALA A 472 -17.63 -29.01 14.66
N ASN A 473 -18.55 -28.39 15.41
CA ASN A 473 -18.31 -27.69 16.67
C ASN A 473 -17.97 -28.63 17.85
N GLN A 474 -17.16 -29.66 17.58
CA GLN A 474 -16.66 -30.62 18.55
C GLN A 474 -15.53 -31.44 17.93
N LEU A 475 -14.42 -31.61 18.65
CA LEU A 475 -13.37 -32.55 18.27
C LEU A 475 -13.83 -34.01 18.35
N GLY A 476 -13.39 -34.82 17.37
CA GLY A 476 -13.64 -36.26 17.29
C GLY A 476 -14.31 -36.71 15.97
N THR A 477 -14.63 -38.00 15.89
CA THR A 477 -15.41 -38.55 14.75
C THR A 477 -16.90 -38.29 14.98
N VAL A 478 -17.30 -37.05 14.71
CA VAL A 478 -18.67 -36.55 14.80
C VAL A 478 -19.28 -36.29 13.41
N ALA A 479 -20.59 -36.10 13.35
CA ALA A 479 -21.23 -35.51 12.18
C ALA A 479 -21.15 -33.98 12.28
N ALA A 480 -21.09 -33.28 11.15
CA ALA A 480 -21.25 -31.83 11.14
C ALA A 480 -22.58 -31.41 11.78
N GLU A 481 -22.56 -30.37 12.59
CA GLU A 481 -23.75 -29.86 13.27
C GLU A 481 -24.66 -29.13 12.27
N TYR A 482 -24.05 -28.36 11.37
CA TYR A 482 -24.72 -27.67 10.28
C TYR A 482 -23.79 -27.54 9.05
N SER A 483 -24.39 -27.21 7.89
CA SER A 483 -23.65 -26.91 6.66
C SER A 483 -24.30 -25.76 5.89
N PHE A 484 -23.48 -25.06 5.10
CA PHE A 484 -23.91 -23.93 4.27
C PHE A 484 -23.06 -23.79 3.00
N TYR A 485 -23.63 -23.17 1.96
CA TYR A 485 -22.94 -22.91 0.70
C TYR A 485 -22.26 -21.55 0.69
N PHE A 486 -20.95 -21.55 0.48
CA PHE A 486 -20.16 -20.33 0.25
C PHE A 486 -19.03 -20.59 -0.77
N GLY A 487 -18.91 -19.71 -1.75
CA GLY A 487 -17.90 -19.80 -2.82
C GLY A 487 -18.17 -20.80 -3.93
N ASN A 488 -17.11 -21.12 -4.67
CA ASN A 488 -17.09 -22.01 -5.82
C ASN A 488 -16.13 -23.20 -5.59
N PRO A 489 -16.38 -24.36 -6.22
CA PRO A 489 -15.43 -25.47 -6.23
C PRO A 489 -14.04 -25.03 -6.72
N GLY A 490 -13.03 -25.17 -5.86
CA GLY A 490 -11.64 -24.79 -6.14
C GLY A 490 -11.15 -23.55 -5.40
N ASP A 491 -12.03 -22.78 -4.76
CA ASP A 491 -11.62 -21.74 -3.81
C ASP A 491 -10.91 -22.37 -2.58
N ARG A 492 -10.03 -21.60 -1.93
CA ARG A 492 -9.26 -22.02 -0.74
C ARG A 492 -9.85 -21.40 0.51
N PRO A 493 -10.38 -22.18 1.46
CA PRO A 493 -10.92 -21.62 2.69
C PRO A 493 -9.84 -21.17 3.67
N PHE A 494 -10.23 -20.22 4.52
CA PHE A 494 -9.61 -19.86 5.79
C PHE A 494 -10.75 -19.41 6.74
N ALA A 495 -10.46 -19.19 8.02
CA ALA A 495 -11.42 -18.71 9.01
C ALA A 495 -10.84 -17.55 9.82
N GLY A 496 -11.71 -16.87 10.55
CA GLY A 496 -11.36 -15.78 11.45
C GLY A 496 -12.55 -14.92 11.89
N ASP A 497 -12.40 -14.19 12.99
CA ASP A 497 -13.36 -13.22 13.56
C ASP A 497 -13.26 -11.85 12.87
N PHE A 498 -13.62 -11.79 11.59
CA PHE A 498 -13.46 -10.59 10.76
C PHE A 498 -14.37 -9.39 11.15
N ASP A 499 -15.25 -9.54 12.15
CA ASP A 499 -16.11 -8.46 12.67
C ASP A 499 -16.05 -8.28 14.20
N GLY A 500 -15.06 -8.88 14.88
CA GLY A 500 -14.75 -8.66 16.29
C GLY A 500 -15.87 -9.11 17.25
N ASN A 501 -16.64 -10.13 16.85
CA ASN A 501 -17.82 -10.58 17.59
C ASN A 501 -17.52 -11.73 18.57
N GLY A 502 -16.33 -12.31 18.47
CA GLY A 502 -15.83 -13.48 19.20
C GLY A 502 -16.24 -14.81 18.58
N VAL A 503 -16.57 -14.86 17.27
CA VAL A 503 -16.97 -16.10 16.58
C VAL A 503 -16.38 -16.14 15.19
N ASP A 504 -15.64 -17.21 14.89
CA ASP A 504 -15.01 -17.40 13.60
C ASP A 504 -16.01 -17.59 12.47
N SER A 505 -15.72 -16.87 11.39
CA SER A 505 -16.47 -16.90 10.15
C SER A 505 -15.60 -17.45 9.01
N VAL A 506 -16.12 -17.52 7.77
CA VAL A 506 -15.40 -18.19 6.67
C VAL A 506 -14.93 -17.19 5.62
N GLY A 507 -13.63 -17.22 5.36
CA GLY A 507 -12.97 -16.60 4.22
C GLY A 507 -12.65 -17.60 3.10
N LEU A 508 -12.50 -17.07 1.88
CA LEU A 508 -12.18 -17.82 0.67
C LEU A 508 -11.20 -17.04 -0.22
N TYR A 509 -10.10 -17.68 -0.58
CA TYR A 509 -9.17 -17.18 -1.58
C TYR A 509 -9.34 -17.88 -2.92
N ARG A 510 -9.56 -17.09 -3.98
CA ARG A 510 -9.64 -17.58 -5.36
C ARG A 510 -8.30 -17.45 -6.07
N GLU A 511 -7.50 -18.51 -6.00
CA GLU A 511 -6.16 -18.60 -6.63
C GLU A 511 -6.16 -18.23 -8.14
N SER A 512 -7.29 -18.39 -8.84
CA SER A 512 -7.43 -18.07 -10.27
C SER A 512 -7.63 -16.58 -10.59
N SER A 513 -7.96 -15.75 -9.60
CA SER A 513 -8.20 -14.31 -9.79
C SER A 513 -7.49 -13.40 -8.78
N GLY A 514 -6.90 -13.95 -7.71
CA GLY A 514 -6.30 -13.16 -6.63
C GLY A 514 -7.31 -12.43 -5.76
N PHE A 515 -8.58 -12.86 -5.77
CA PHE A 515 -9.62 -12.27 -4.94
C PHE A 515 -9.78 -13.04 -3.62
N VAL A 516 -9.92 -12.28 -2.54
CA VAL A 516 -10.42 -12.72 -1.25
C VAL A 516 -11.92 -12.40 -1.19
N TYR A 517 -12.68 -13.31 -0.59
CA TYR A 517 -14.10 -13.20 -0.30
C TYR A 517 -14.30 -13.65 1.14
N PHE A 518 -15.03 -12.92 1.99
CA PHE A 518 -15.46 -13.45 3.29
C PHE A 518 -16.91 -13.07 3.63
N ARG A 519 -17.44 -13.72 4.67
CA ARG A 519 -18.78 -13.51 5.20
C ARG A 519 -18.74 -13.59 6.72
N ASP A 520 -19.22 -12.55 7.38
CA ASP A 520 -19.32 -12.42 8.84
C ASP A 520 -20.57 -13.17 9.36
N SER A 521 -20.84 -14.34 8.77
CA SER A 521 -22.02 -15.15 9.07
C SER A 521 -21.89 -16.57 8.51
N LEU A 522 -22.11 -17.54 9.39
CA LEU A 522 -22.08 -18.98 9.12
C LEU A 522 -23.37 -19.45 8.40
N SER A 523 -23.66 -18.85 7.25
CA SER A 523 -24.88 -19.07 6.47
C SER A 523 -24.65 -18.97 4.96
N SER A 524 -25.62 -19.45 4.16
CA SER A 524 -25.45 -19.51 2.70
C SER A 524 -25.70 -18.16 2.02
N GLY A 525 -24.75 -17.65 1.23
CA GLY A 525 -24.92 -16.37 0.52
C GLY A 525 -23.74 -15.92 -0.34
N THR A 526 -23.85 -14.73 -0.92
CA THR A 526 -22.76 -14.01 -1.62
C THR A 526 -21.81 -13.38 -0.61
N ALA A 527 -20.51 -13.22 -0.89
CA ALA A 527 -19.60 -12.57 0.07
C ALA A 527 -20.14 -11.21 0.57
N ASP A 528 -19.92 -10.93 1.86
CA ASP A 528 -20.29 -9.63 2.44
C ASP A 528 -19.18 -8.60 2.11
N PHE A 529 -17.93 -9.07 2.00
CA PHE A 529 -16.78 -8.32 1.47
C PHE A 529 -16.03 -9.10 0.38
N ASP A 530 -15.59 -8.40 -0.68
CA ASP A 530 -14.65 -8.93 -1.67
C ASP A 530 -13.61 -7.89 -2.12
N PHE A 531 -12.36 -8.32 -2.25
CA PHE A 531 -11.24 -7.48 -2.67
C PHE A 531 -10.10 -8.28 -3.28
N TYR A 532 -9.25 -7.61 -4.04
CA TYR A 532 -8.03 -8.20 -4.59
C TYR A 532 -6.90 -8.15 -3.56
N TYR A 533 -6.27 -9.29 -3.27
CA TYR A 533 -5.19 -9.40 -2.30
C TYR A 533 -4.21 -10.54 -2.67
N GLY A 534 -2.92 -10.23 -2.68
CA GLY A 534 -1.87 -11.15 -3.16
C GLY A 534 -1.79 -11.28 -4.70
N ALA A 535 -1.05 -12.29 -5.16
CA ALA A 535 -0.87 -12.69 -6.54
C ALA A 535 -1.17 -14.20 -6.69
N PRO A 536 -1.47 -14.72 -7.90
CA PRO A 536 -1.62 -16.16 -8.10
C PRO A 536 -0.42 -16.95 -7.55
N GLU A 537 -0.71 -18.09 -6.90
CA GLU A 537 0.22 -18.92 -6.09
C GLU A 537 0.53 -18.44 -4.66
N ASP A 538 0.18 -17.21 -4.28
CA ASP A 538 0.26 -16.77 -2.88
C ASP A 538 -0.69 -17.59 -1.99
N LYS A 539 -0.43 -17.58 -0.68
CA LYS A 539 -1.22 -18.25 0.36
C LYS A 539 -1.79 -17.21 1.29
N ILE A 540 -3.08 -17.37 1.61
CA ILE A 540 -3.80 -16.51 2.54
C ILE A 540 -3.80 -17.16 3.92
N VAL A 541 -3.63 -16.32 4.93
CA VAL A 541 -3.88 -16.59 6.35
C VAL A 541 -4.70 -15.43 6.92
N ALA A 542 -5.37 -15.68 8.03
CA ALA A 542 -6.07 -14.69 8.84
C ALA A 542 -5.52 -14.75 10.27
N GLY A 543 -5.77 -13.68 11.03
CA GLY A 543 -5.32 -13.50 12.40
C GLY A 543 -5.40 -12.04 12.84
N ASP A 544 -5.49 -11.81 14.15
CA ASP A 544 -5.46 -10.49 14.77
C ASP A 544 -4.01 -10.01 14.81
N TRP A 545 -3.56 -9.39 13.71
CA TRP A 545 -2.16 -8.98 13.59
C TRP A 545 -1.80 -7.78 14.47
N ASP A 546 -2.76 -6.94 14.88
CA ASP A 546 -2.53 -5.70 15.66
C ASP A 546 -3.17 -5.64 17.05
N GLY A 547 -3.79 -6.74 17.48
CA GLY A 547 -4.30 -6.93 18.84
C GLY A 547 -5.48 -6.03 19.16
N ASP A 548 -6.31 -5.71 18.15
CA ASP A 548 -7.53 -4.92 18.34
C ASP A 548 -8.79 -5.77 18.55
N GLY A 549 -8.69 -7.08 18.29
CA GLY A 549 -9.75 -8.07 18.42
C GLY A 549 -10.43 -8.46 17.11
N ASP A 550 -10.13 -7.80 15.98
CA ASP A 550 -10.68 -8.12 14.67
C ASP A 550 -9.64 -8.89 13.82
N ASP A 551 -9.97 -10.09 13.37
CA ASP A 551 -9.07 -10.81 12.46
C ASP A 551 -8.97 -10.09 11.10
N THR A 552 -7.77 -10.03 10.54
CA THR A 552 -7.58 -9.51 9.17
C THR A 552 -6.69 -10.39 8.31
N VAL A 553 -6.66 -10.12 7.01
CA VAL A 553 -6.11 -11.04 6.01
C VAL A 553 -4.65 -10.71 5.68
N ALA A 554 -3.76 -11.71 5.79
CA ALA A 554 -2.35 -11.62 5.39
C ALA A 554 -2.00 -12.58 4.22
N VAL A 555 -0.88 -12.29 3.55
CA VAL A 555 -0.38 -13.03 2.38
C VAL A 555 1.03 -13.55 2.65
N TYR A 556 1.26 -14.84 2.40
CA TYR A 556 2.58 -15.42 2.21
C TYR A 556 2.83 -15.77 0.75
N ARG A 557 4.00 -15.37 0.23
CA ARG A 557 4.44 -15.67 -1.14
C ARG A 557 5.48 -16.78 -1.16
N PRO A 558 5.15 -18.01 -1.58
CA PRO A 558 6.10 -19.13 -1.57
C PRO A 558 7.30 -18.95 -2.50
N SER A 559 7.17 -18.12 -3.55
CA SER A 559 8.21 -17.89 -4.56
C SER A 559 9.35 -16.98 -4.09
N THR A 560 9.08 -16.05 -3.17
CA THR A 560 10.06 -15.17 -2.52
C THR A 560 10.35 -15.58 -1.08
N GLY A 561 9.45 -16.34 -0.45
CA GLY A 561 9.55 -16.72 0.96
C GLY A 561 9.22 -15.57 1.92
N THR A 562 8.43 -14.60 1.45
CA THR A 562 7.99 -13.38 2.15
C THR A 562 6.49 -13.41 2.33
#